data_AF-A0A2R8BZE7-F1
#
_entry.id   AF-A0A2R8BZE7-F1
#
_cell.length_a   1.000
_cell.length_b   1.000
_cell.length_c   1.000
_cell.angle_alpha   90.00
_cell.angle_beta   90.00
_cell.angle_gamma   90.00
#
_symmetry.space_group_name_H-M   'P 1'
#
loop_
_entity.id
_entity.type
_entity.pdbx_description
1 polymer ?
#
loop_
_entity_poly.entity_id
_entity_poly.type
_entity_poly.pdbx_seq_one_letter_code
_entity_poly.pdbx_strand_id
1 'polypeptide(L)'
;MSAEQYHHETRAVIQYGRVVTFRANPLALEILDRLADHGHVFGKTAYVSRNEIELRSKTHVLSVCVDDQRPQEITVAVETPERLVPAAPLALERFHICTAATRFVLDALPSDRVKWVHCNSYFVTENGAIVEQGSLAPPDPKVRPASGPFARFGQDSANFVDRLFTKTSAMVAMARSI
;
A
#
# COMPACT_ATOMS: atom_id res chain seq x y z
N MET A 1 -6.40 -13.85 27.16
CA MET A 1 -6.56 -13.07 25.92
C MET A 1 -5.37 -12.14 25.83
N SER A 2 -4.42 -12.44 24.94
CA SER A 2 -3.33 -11.52 24.62
C SER A 2 -3.94 -10.23 24.07
N ALA A 3 -3.50 -9.07 24.55
CA ALA A 3 -3.84 -7.81 23.90
C ALA A 3 -3.47 -7.96 22.41
N GLU A 4 -4.46 -7.83 21.52
CA GLU A 4 -4.20 -7.69 20.09
C GLU A 4 -3.19 -6.56 19.93
N GLN A 5 -1.99 -6.91 19.48
CA GLN A 5 -0.95 -5.93 19.17
C GLN A 5 -1.45 -5.09 18.01
N TYR A 6 -1.70 -3.80 18.28
CA TYR A 6 -2.18 -2.85 17.30
C TYR A 6 -0.99 -2.36 16.48
N HIS A 7 -0.74 -3.01 15.36
CA HIS A 7 0.22 -2.52 14.38
C HIS A 7 -0.40 -1.34 13.60
N HIS A 8 0.36 -0.24 13.48
CA HIS A 8 0.00 0.83 12.58
C HIS A 8 0.37 0.42 11.15
N GLU A 9 -0.63 -0.09 10.43
CA GLU A 9 -0.50 -0.60 9.07
C GLU A 9 -1.05 0.43 8.04
N THR A 10 -0.40 0.49 6.88
CA THR A 10 -1.02 0.96 5.64
C THR A 10 -1.03 -0.18 4.65
N ARG A 11 -2.17 -0.45 4.03
CA ARG A 11 -2.35 -1.62 3.18
C ARG A 11 -3.05 -1.27 1.88
N ALA A 12 -2.57 -1.81 0.77
CA ALA A 12 -3.24 -1.84 -0.51
C ALA A 12 -3.53 -3.28 -0.90
N VAL A 13 -4.77 -3.57 -1.29
CA VAL A 13 -5.20 -4.86 -1.81
C VAL A 13 -5.54 -4.68 -3.27
N ILE A 14 -4.70 -5.21 -4.14
CA ILE A 14 -4.87 -5.17 -5.60
C ILE A 14 -5.73 -6.37 -5.99
N GLN A 15 -6.88 -6.10 -6.63
CA GLN A 15 -7.86 -7.12 -6.95
C GLN A 15 -7.77 -7.50 -8.43
N TYR A 16 -7.75 -8.78 -8.74
CA TYR A 16 -7.68 -9.30 -10.11
C TYR A 16 -8.94 -10.11 -10.43
N GLY A 17 -9.38 -10.09 -11.70
CA GLY A 17 -10.47 -10.95 -12.18
C GLY A 17 -10.06 -12.42 -12.39
N ARG A 18 -8.82 -12.79 -12.03
CA ARG A 18 -8.24 -14.11 -12.26
C ARG A 18 -7.25 -14.47 -11.16
N VAL A 19 -6.97 -15.77 -11.03
CA VAL A 19 -5.90 -16.27 -10.17
C VAL A 19 -4.56 -15.68 -10.61
N VAL A 20 -3.81 -15.15 -9.64
CA VAL A 20 -2.48 -14.58 -9.83
C VAL A 20 -1.44 -15.63 -9.49
N THR A 21 -0.48 -15.84 -10.40
CA THR A 21 0.74 -16.59 -10.07
C THR A 21 1.81 -15.59 -9.65
N PHE A 22 2.04 -15.49 -8.34
CA PHE A 22 3.03 -14.59 -7.77
C PHE A 22 4.39 -15.26 -7.69
N ARG A 23 5.41 -14.63 -8.28
CA ARG A 23 6.81 -15.05 -8.15
C ARG A 23 7.55 -14.04 -7.30
N ALA A 24 7.68 -14.35 -6.02
CA ALA A 24 8.27 -13.49 -5.00
C ALA A 24 9.65 -12.93 -5.40
N ASN A 25 10.58 -13.76 -5.86
CA ASN A 25 11.99 -13.37 -5.96
C ASN A 25 12.28 -12.26 -6.99
N PRO A 26 11.84 -12.35 -8.27
CA PRO A 26 12.15 -11.30 -9.24
C PRO A 26 11.51 -9.97 -8.87
N LEU A 27 10.28 -10.00 -8.34
CA LEU A 27 9.56 -8.81 -7.94
C LEU A 27 10.21 -8.14 -6.71
N ALA A 28 10.75 -8.92 -5.77
CA ALA A 28 11.43 -8.37 -4.60
C ALA A 28 12.64 -7.50 -4.97
N LEU A 29 13.44 -7.93 -5.94
CA LEU A 29 14.61 -7.17 -6.40
C LEU A 29 14.18 -5.88 -7.09
N GLU A 30 13.18 -5.95 -7.97
CA GLU A 30 12.67 -4.76 -8.65
C GLU A 30 12.05 -3.74 -7.68
N ILE A 31 11.29 -4.21 -6.69
CA ILE A 31 10.72 -3.34 -5.66
C ILE A 31 11.83 -2.68 -4.84
N LEU A 32 12.88 -3.41 -4.48
CA LEU A 32 14.01 -2.86 -3.72
C LEU A 32 14.71 -1.73 -4.48
N ASP A 33 15.10 -1.97 -5.74
CA ASP A 33 15.82 -0.99 -6.56
C ASP A 33 14.98 0.27 -6.74
N ARG A 34 13.70 0.11 -7.09
CA ARG A 34 12.81 1.25 -7.31
C ARG A 34 12.47 2.00 -6.03
N LEU A 35 12.36 1.34 -4.87
CA LEU A 35 12.19 2.02 -3.59
C LEU A 35 13.43 2.85 -3.23
N ALA A 36 14.63 2.32 -3.50
CA ALA A 36 15.87 3.05 -3.29
C ALA A 36 15.94 4.31 -4.16
N ASP A 37 15.50 4.24 -5.43
CA ASP A 37 15.38 5.40 -6.32
C ASP A 37 14.43 6.50 -5.79
N HIS A 38 13.48 6.13 -4.93
CA HIS A 38 12.56 7.05 -4.25
C HIS A 38 13.04 7.47 -2.86
N GLY A 39 14.29 7.15 -2.49
CA GLY A 39 14.90 7.50 -1.21
C GLY A 39 14.51 6.59 -0.05
N HIS A 40 13.84 5.46 -0.30
CA HIS A 40 13.44 4.49 0.71
C HIS A 40 14.41 3.31 0.73
N VAL A 41 15.32 3.28 1.72
CA VAL A 41 16.33 2.23 1.83
C VAL A 41 15.81 1.06 2.66
N PHE A 42 15.61 -0.07 2.00
CA PHE A 42 15.33 -1.36 2.63
C PHE A 42 16.57 -2.25 2.54
N GLY A 43 16.87 -2.97 3.63
CA GLY A 43 18.12 -3.74 3.73
C GLY A 43 17.96 -5.21 3.37
N LYS A 44 17.06 -5.90 4.08
CA LYS A 44 16.96 -7.37 4.04
C LYS A 44 15.63 -7.78 3.43
N THR A 45 15.71 -8.61 2.39
CA THR A 45 14.58 -9.43 1.91
C THR A 45 14.53 -10.70 2.74
N ALA A 46 13.42 -10.93 3.41
CA ALA A 46 13.05 -12.23 3.96
C ALA A 46 11.93 -12.82 3.08
N TYR A 47 12.13 -14.07 2.66
CA TYR A 47 11.05 -14.85 2.07
C TYR A 47 10.35 -15.56 3.21
N VAL A 48 9.20 -15.05 3.62
CA VAL A 48 8.41 -15.62 4.73
C VAL A 48 7.73 -16.90 4.25
N SER A 49 7.24 -16.91 3.00
CA SER A 49 6.65 -18.06 2.34
C SER A 49 6.91 -18.03 0.83
N ARG A 50 6.38 -19.00 0.08
CA ARG A 50 6.46 -18.99 -1.39
C ARG A 50 5.72 -17.82 -2.02
N ASN A 51 4.70 -17.31 -1.33
CA ASN A 51 3.77 -16.30 -1.83
C ASN A 51 3.92 -14.97 -1.09
N GLU A 52 5.03 -14.76 -0.38
CA GLU A 52 5.24 -13.56 0.42
C GLU A 52 6.70 -13.12 0.41
N ILE A 53 6.89 -11.83 0.16
CA ILE A 53 8.15 -11.13 0.36
C ILE A 53 8.00 -10.15 1.51
N GLU A 54 9.06 -10.01 2.29
CA GLU A 54 9.14 -9.04 3.35
C GLU A 54 10.46 -8.27 3.23
N LEU A 55 10.37 -6.94 3.21
CA LEU A 55 11.48 -6.02 3.13
C LEU A 55 11.52 -5.20 4.43
N ARG A 56 12.68 -5.13 5.08
CA ARG A 56 12.84 -4.40 6.36
C ARG A 56 13.78 -3.20 6.24
N SER A 57 13.33 -2.07 6.76
CA SER A 57 14.15 -0.88 7.03
C SER A 57 14.29 -0.67 8.55
N LYS A 58 14.91 0.43 8.97
CA LYS A 58 15.01 0.79 10.41
C LYS A 58 13.64 1.10 11.04
N THR A 59 12.70 1.59 10.24
CA THR A 59 11.44 2.17 10.71
C THR A 59 10.21 1.47 10.15
N HIS A 60 10.37 0.66 9.09
CA HIS A 60 9.27 0.06 8.35
C HIS A 60 9.51 -1.41 8.01
N VAL A 61 8.42 -2.17 7.96
CA VAL A 61 8.35 -3.50 7.35
C VAL A 61 7.38 -3.40 6.19
N LEU A 62 7.83 -3.72 4.99
CA LEU A 62 7.02 -3.79 3.78
C LEU A 62 6.81 -5.27 3.43
N SER A 63 5.56 -5.71 3.34
CA SER A 63 5.21 -7.04 2.85
C SER A 63 4.45 -6.95 1.54
N VAL A 64 4.74 -7.89 0.63
CA VAL A 64 3.93 -8.12 -0.57
C VAL A 64 3.59 -9.60 -0.63
N CYS A 65 2.31 -9.94 -0.59
CA CYS A 65 1.87 -11.32 -0.53
C CYS A 65 0.63 -11.62 -1.38
N VAL A 66 0.49 -12.89 -1.74
CA VAL A 66 -0.76 -13.47 -2.24
C VAL A 66 -1.31 -14.40 -1.18
N ASP A 67 -2.57 -14.19 -0.81
CA ASP A 67 -3.30 -15.04 0.13
C ASP A 67 -3.79 -16.29 -0.61
N ASP A 68 -3.41 -17.48 -0.13
CA ASP A 68 -3.82 -18.76 -0.74
C ASP A 68 -5.36 -18.96 -0.73
N GLN A 69 -6.07 -18.31 0.19
CA GLN A 69 -7.54 -18.32 0.24
C GLN A 69 -8.17 -17.32 -0.73
N ARG A 70 -7.39 -16.32 -1.16
CA ARG A 70 -7.81 -15.27 -2.10
C ARG A 70 -6.72 -15.08 -3.17
N PRO A 71 -6.48 -16.10 -4.01
CA PRO A 71 -5.37 -16.10 -4.96
C PRO A 71 -5.53 -15.08 -6.10
N GLN A 72 -6.67 -14.39 -6.15
CA GLN A 72 -6.96 -13.26 -7.02
C GLN A 72 -6.62 -11.89 -6.38
N GLU A 73 -6.02 -11.86 -5.20
CA GLU A 73 -5.63 -10.63 -4.50
C GLU A 73 -4.11 -10.63 -4.23
N ILE A 74 -3.44 -9.52 -4.55
CA ILE A 74 -2.11 -9.21 -4.01
C ILE A 74 -2.28 -8.16 -2.93
N THR A 75 -1.76 -8.43 -1.74
CA THR A 75 -1.70 -7.46 -0.65
C THR A 75 -0.30 -6.85 -0.58
N VAL A 76 -0.23 -5.53 -0.55
CA VAL A 76 0.98 -4.74 -0.25
C VAL A 76 0.72 -4.03 1.06
N ALA A 77 1.47 -4.35 2.11
CA ALA A 77 1.31 -3.73 3.42
C ALA A 77 2.62 -3.12 3.91
N VAL A 78 2.52 -1.98 4.60
CA VAL A 78 3.63 -1.32 5.26
C VAL A 78 3.27 -1.07 6.71
N GLU A 79 4.09 -1.60 7.59
CA GLU A 79 3.92 -1.51 9.03
C GLU A 79 5.06 -0.69 9.65
N THR A 80 4.75 0.04 10.72
CA THR A 80 5.75 0.61 11.62
C THR A 80 5.75 -0.21 12.92
N PRO A 81 6.90 -0.78 13.34
CA PRO A 81 6.98 -1.54 14.59
C PRO A 81 6.55 -0.71 15.82
N GLU A 82 5.78 -1.30 16.74
CA GLU A 82 5.14 -0.64 17.89
C GLU A 82 6.09 0.13 18.82
N ARG A 83 7.39 -0.22 18.82
CA ARG A 83 8.41 0.49 19.60
C ARG A 83 8.57 1.95 19.18
N LEU A 84 8.10 2.30 17.99
CA LEU A 84 8.05 3.66 17.50
C LEU A 84 6.64 4.19 17.71
N VAL A 85 6.48 5.18 18.59
CA VAL A 85 5.22 5.91 18.71
C VAL A 85 4.87 6.46 17.32
N PRO A 86 3.68 6.19 16.77
CA PRO A 86 3.31 6.62 15.42
C PRO A 86 3.20 8.14 15.38
N ALA A 87 4.31 8.81 15.07
CA ALA A 87 4.30 10.22 14.73
C ALA A 87 3.63 10.41 13.36
N ALA A 88 2.96 11.54 13.14
CA ALA A 88 2.37 11.88 11.84
C ALA A 88 3.32 11.67 10.64
N PRO A 89 4.63 12.01 10.73
CA PRO A 89 5.58 11.75 9.66
C PRO A 89 5.73 10.27 9.30
N LEU A 90 5.70 9.36 10.28
CA LEU A 90 5.80 7.92 10.02
C LEU A 90 4.54 7.38 9.33
N ALA A 91 3.37 7.92 9.65
CA ALA A 91 2.14 7.57 8.93
C ALA A 91 2.21 7.99 7.46
N LEU A 92 2.70 9.20 7.18
CA LEU A 92 2.91 9.68 5.81
C LEU A 92 3.91 8.80 5.06
N GLU A 93 5.03 8.49 5.71
CA GLU A 93 6.08 7.67 5.12
C GLU A 93 5.58 6.25 4.80
N ARG A 94 4.84 5.61 5.72
CA ARG A 94 4.16 4.34 5.44
C ARG A 94 3.27 4.42 4.21
N PHE A 95 2.48 5.48 4.10
CA PHE A 95 1.59 5.68 2.96
C PHE A 95 2.38 5.79 1.66
N HIS A 96 3.42 6.62 1.61
CA HIS A 96 4.26 6.77 0.43
C HIS A 96 4.95 5.47 0.02
N ILE A 97 5.53 4.73 0.97
CA ILE A 97 6.18 3.44 0.71
C ILE A 97 5.15 2.45 0.15
N CYS A 98 3.97 2.36 0.77
CA CYS A 98 2.91 1.45 0.36
C CYS A 98 2.47 1.78 -1.07
N THR A 99 2.17 3.05 -1.35
CA THR A 99 1.75 3.47 -2.70
C THR A 99 2.83 3.23 -3.75
N ALA A 100 4.10 3.50 -3.45
CA ALA A 100 5.21 3.23 -4.36
C ALA A 100 5.34 1.73 -4.67
N ALA A 101 5.34 0.88 -3.63
CA ALA A 101 5.40 -0.57 -3.81
C ALA A 101 4.19 -1.10 -4.59
N THR A 102 2.97 -0.65 -4.28
CA THR A 102 1.76 -1.00 -5.04
C THR A 102 1.86 -0.62 -6.50
N ARG A 103 2.39 0.57 -6.82
CA ARG A 103 2.62 0.99 -8.20
C ARG A 103 3.56 0.03 -8.92
N PHE A 104 4.65 -0.39 -8.29
CA PHE A 104 5.59 -1.32 -8.92
C PHE A 104 4.96 -2.69 -9.17
N VAL A 105 4.11 -3.16 -8.26
CA VAL A 105 3.30 -4.37 -8.51
C VAL A 105 2.38 -4.19 -9.71
N LEU A 106 1.71 -3.03 -9.83
CA LEU A 106 0.80 -2.73 -10.95
C LEU A 106 1.52 -2.55 -12.29
N ASP A 107 2.75 -2.03 -12.28
CA ASP A 107 3.58 -1.93 -13.48
C ASP A 107 3.93 -3.34 -14.03
N ALA A 108 4.19 -4.30 -13.13
CA ALA A 108 4.49 -5.68 -13.49
C ALA A 108 3.24 -6.51 -13.83
N LEU A 109 2.14 -6.27 -13.11
CA LEU A 109 0.87 -6.97 -13.27
C LEU A 109 -0.29 -5.96 -13.16
N PRO A 110 -0.75 -5.41 -14.29
CA PRO A 110 -1.80 -4.41 -14.29
C PRO A 110 -3.11 -4.92 -13.69
N SER A 111 -3.72 -4.08 -12.86
CA SER A 111 -5.09 -4.19 -12.36
C SER A 111 -5.71 -2.81 -12.33
N ASP A 112 -7.02 -2.77 -12.57
CA ASP A 112 -7.77 -1.53 -12.55
C ASP A 112 -8.27 -1.19 -11.14
N ARG A 113 -8.27 -2.14 -10.19
CA ARG A 113 -8.93 -1.99 -8.89
C ARG A 113 -8.02 -2.25 -7.71
N VAL A 114 -7.92 -1.26 -6.82
CA VAL A 114 -7.12 -1.33 -5.59
C VAL A 114 -7.92 -0.81 -4.41
N LYS A 115 -8.02 -1.61 -3.35
CA LYS A 115 -8.57 -1.20 -2.06
C LYS A 115 -7.44 -0.77 -1.13
N TRP A 116 -7.52 0.46 -0.65
CA TRP A 116 -6.55 1.06 0.25
C TRP A 116 -7.10 1.14 1.67
N VAL A 117 -6.24 0.93 2.65
CA VAL A 117 -6.51 1.08 4.07
C VAL A 117 -5.37 1.85 4.71
N HIS A 118 -5.71 2.95 5.39
CA HIS A 118 -4.73 3.82 6.04
C HIS A 118 -5.38 4.54 7.22
N CYS A 119 -4.73 4.54 8.39
CA CYS A 119 -5.17 5.32 9.57
C CYS A 119 -6.68 5.18 9.86
N ASN A 120 -7.18 3.94 9.93
CA ASN A 120 -8.58 3.58 10.20
C ASN A 120 -9.60 4.04 9.13
N SER A 121 -9.12 4.52 7.98
CA SER A 121 -9.94 4.85 6.81
C SER A 121 -9.65 3.87 5.68
N TYR A 122 -10.59 3.78 4.74
CA TYR A 122 -10.39 3.02 3.51
C TYR A 122 -10.91 3.80 2.31
N PHE A 123 -10.34 3.51 1.14
CA PHE A 123 -10.86 3.97 -0.15
C PHE A 123 -10.56 2.95 -1.24
N VAL A 124 -11.37 2.92 -2.29
CA VAL A 124 -11.19 2.05 -3.45
C VAL A 124 -10.94 2.92 -4.66
N THR A 125 -9.85 2.63 -5.36
CA THR A 125 -9.57 3.21 -6.67
C THR A 125 -9.91 2.21 -7.77
N GLU A 126 -10.62 2.67 -8.79
CA GLU A 126 -10.91 1.94 -10.01
C GLU A 126 -10.55 2.81 -11.23
N ASN A 127 -9.72 2.29 -12.15
CA ASN A 127 -9.24 3.03 -13.33
C ASN A 127 -8.60 4.40 -12.98
N GLY A 128 -7.91 4.47 -11.84
CA GLY A 128 -7.28 5.69 -11.33
C GLY A 128 -8.23 6.65 -10.61
N ALA A 129 -9.54 6.41 -10.60
CA ALA A 129 -10.53 7.24 -9.92
C ALA A 129 -10.97 6.62 -8.59
N ILE A 130 -11.28 7.43 -7.58
CA ILE A 130 -11.86 6.94 -6.33
C ILE A 130 -13.35 6.67 -6.54
N VAL A 131 -13.75 5.42 -6.31
CA VAL A 131 -15.14 4.96 -6.48
C VAL A 131 -15.84 4.65 -5.17
N GLU A 132 -15.09 4.44 -4.10
CA GLU A 132 -15.61 4.15 -2.77
C GLU A 132 -14.68 4.72 -1.69
N GLN A 133 -15.22 5.21 -0.57
CA GLN A 133 -14.44 5.64 0.59
C GLN A 133 -15.26 5.53 1.88
N GLY A 134 -14.58 5.28 3.00
CA GLY A 134 -15.24 5.18 4.31
C GLY A 134 -14.27 5.03 5.47
N SER A 135 -14.83 4.79 6.66
CA SER A 135 -14.11 4.52 7.91
C SER A 135 -14.26 3.05 8.29
N LEU A 136 -13.21 2.44 8.84
CA LEU A 136 -13.22 1.02 9.27
C LEU A 136 -13.80 0.82 10.67
N ALA A 137 -13.73 1.83 11.54
CA ALA A 137 -14.42 1.82 12.81
C ALA A 137 -15.52 2.90 12.84
N PRO A 138 -16.61 2.71 13.62
CA PRO A 138 -17.43 3.84 14.02
C PRO A 138 -16.54 4.87 14.74
N PRO A 139 -16.75 6.17 14.52
CA PRO A 139 -15.98 7.19 15.24
C PRO A 139 -16.15 6.93 16.74
N ASP A 140 -15.05 6.70 17.45
CA ASP A 140 -15.10 6.62 18.91
C ASP A 140 -15.66 7.96 19.40
N PRO A 141 -16.84 8.00 20.06
CA PRO A 141 -17.46 9.26 20.47
C PRO A 141 -16.59 10.05 21.45
N LYS A 142 -15.58 9.42 22.08
CA LYS A 142 -14.60 10.07 22.95
C LYS A 142 -13.39 10.61 22.21
N VAL A 143 -13.10 10.07 21.02
CA VAL A 143 -12.05 10.60 20.13
C VAL A 143 -12.70 11.72 19.33
N ARG A 144 -12.42 12.97 19.69
CA ARG A 144 -12.80 14.11 18.84
C ARG A 144 -12.38 13.80 17.41
N PRO A 145 -13.27 13.96 16.41
CA PRO A 145 -12.88 13.80 15.02
C PRO A 145 -11.60 14.61 14.82
N ALA A 146 -10.59 13.98 14.23
CA ALA A 146 -9.29 14.61 14.03
C ALA A 146 -9.49 15.89 13.21
N SER A 147 -9.68 17.01 13.89
CA SER A 147 -9.77 18.36 13.31
C SER A 147 -8.38 18.86 12.90
N GLY A 148 -7.37 18.00 13.04
CA GLY A 148 -6.01 18.18 12.57
C GLY A 148 -5.78 17.62 11.16
N PRO A 149 -4.53 17.63 10.70
CA PRO A 149 -4.14 17.28 9.32
C PRO A 149 -4.55 15.88 8.87
N PHE A 150 -4.96 14.99 9.78
CA PHE A 150 -5.36 13.62 9.48
C PHE A 150 -6.72 13.49 8.76
N ALA A 151 -7.68 14.39 8.97
CA ALA A 151 -8.94 14.38 8.20
C ALA A 151 -8.71 14.83 6.75
N ARG A 152 -7.74 15.72 6.52
CA ARG A 152 -7.28 16.09 5.16
C ARG A 152 -6.43 15.01 4.53
N PHE A 153 -5.79 14.18 5.34
CA PHE A 153 -4.91 13.11 4.88
C PHE A 153 -5.62 12.09 4.00
N GLY A 154 -6.87 11.72 4.31
CA GLY A 154 -7.64 10.87 3.40
C GLY A 154 -7.77 11.50 2.00
N GLN A 155 -7.96 12.82 1.95
CA GLN A 155 -8.07 13.58 0.70
C GLN A 155 -6.72 13.87 0.04
N ASP A 156 -5.65 14.10 0.80
CA ASP A 156 -4.29 14.30 0.31
C ASP A 156 -3.69 13.00 -0.21
N SER A 157 -3.93 11.89 0.49
CA SER A 157 -3.64 10.53 0.05
C SER A 157 -4.39 10.16 -1.22
N ALA A 158 -5.70 10.48 -1.27
CA ALA A 158 -6.52 10.35 -2.47
C ALA A 158 -5.96 11.14 -3.66
N ASN A 159 -5.64 12.42 -3.45
CA ASN A 159 -5.06 13.29 -4.47
C ASN A 159 -3.66 12.83 -4.90
N PHE A 160 -2.86 12.29 -3.98
CA PHE A 160 -1.55 11.75 -4.26
C PHE A 160 -1.65 10.49 -5.13
N VAL A 161 -2.55 9.58 -4.76
CA VAL A 161 -2.88 8.37 -5.52
C VAL A 161 -3.39 8.75 -6.91
N ASP A 162 -4.36 9.66 -7.00
CA ASP A 162 -4.89 10.16 -8.28
C ASP A 162 -3.75 10.69 -9.17
N ARG A 163 -2.95 11.64 -8.68
CA ARG A 163 -1.78 12.17 -9.43
C ARG A 163 -0.77 11.12 -9.85
N LEU A 164 -0.56 10.09 -9.03
CA LEU A 164 0.33 8.99 -9.35
C LEU A 164 -0.22 8.14 -10.49
N PHE A 165 -1.53 7.91 -10.54
CA PHE A 165 -2.18 7.10 -11.57
C PHE A 165 -2.50 7.88 -12.86
N THR A 166 -2.84 9.17 -12.79
CA THR A 166 -3.10 9.99 -13.99
C THR A 166 -1.86 10.10 -14.89
N LYS A 167 -0.65 10.20 -14.29
CA LYS A 167 0.60 10.24 -15.06
C LYS A 167 0.89 8.93 -15.79
N THR A 168 0.49 7.79 -15.22
CA THR A 168 0.75 6.46 -15.78
C THR A 168 -0.18 6.15 -16.94
N SER A 169 -1.46 6.51 -16.85
CA SER A 169 -2.42 6.35 -17.96
C SER A 169 -2.01 7.13 -19.21
N ALA A 170 -1.42 8.33 -19.04
CA ALA A 170 -0.88 9.10 -20.16
C ALA A 170 0.30 8.39 -20.86
N MET A 171 1.19 7.75 -20.09
CA MET A 171 2.34 7.01 -20.65
C MET A 171 1.92 5.68 -21.31
N VAL A 172 0.99 4.94 -20.72
CA VAL A 172 0.48 3.68 -21.29
C VAL A 172 -0.33 3.93 -22.57
N ALA A 173 -1.11 5.02 -22.63
CA ALA A 173 -1.82 5.41 -23.84
C ALA A 173 -0.86 5.80 -24.99
N MET A 174 0.27 6.44 -24.68
CA MET A 174 1.31 6.74 -25.66
C MET A 174 2.03 5.48 -26.17
N ALA A 175 2.34 4.52 -25.30
CA ALA A 175 3.02 3.29 -25.68
C ALA A 175 2.17 2.34 -26.56
N ARG A 176 0.84 2.49 -26.55
CA ARG A 176 -0.08 1.72 -27.42
C ARG A 176 -0.35 2.38 -28.78
N SER A 177 0.17 3.58 -29.02
CA SER A 177 -0.05 4.37 -30.24
C SER A 177 1.15 4.37 -31.20
N ILE A 178 2.15 3.53 -30.93
CA ILE A 178 3.35 3.28 -31.77
C ILE A 178 3.26 1.84 -32.27
#